data_AF-X1UIK7-F1
#
_entry.id   AF-X1UIK7-F1
#
_cell.length_a   1.000
_cell.length_b   1.000
_cell.length_c   1.000
_cell.angle_alpha   90.00
_cell.angle_beta   90.00
_cell.angle_gamma   90.00
#
_symmetry.space_group_name_H-M   'P 1'
#
loop_
_entity.id
_entity.type
_entity.pdbx_description
1 polymer ?
#
loop_
_entity_poly.entity_id
_entity_poly.type
_entity_poly.pdbx_seq_one_letter_code
_entity_poly.pdbx_strand_id
1 'polypeptide(L)'
;MGIERPRTYGEHYWALQVEAAAEFDEQLERAYAPYFSRILAEIPEIRNLPAGLRNFVKALETPASAGMGGFALGVGVELIDEVIHTALEAPMMVMQRDLRKGAREKWLNPDQANILFQRKKIPHDFWELILACEGYEDVLSDFHYKSQLPYPSIPDLILYSRYHGDPANVWGTMQDFFNVDPVDFKLWEWLGLQRLTSMDAHTLLRRGLLSEGDYRTKLSEIGWSREIHDSVKEIGWTMPNAMLVVQGDLMQELPNDKGRIQA
;
A
#
# COMPACT_ATOMS: atom_id res chain seq x y z
N MET A 1 61.21 24.05 2.70
CA MET A 1 60.82 23.26 3.89
C MET A 1 62.00 22.37 4.30
N GLY A 2 62.10 21.94 5.57
CA GLY A 2 63.20 21.11 6.09
C GLY A 2 63.37 19.72 5.45
N ILE A 3 62.56 19.40 4.44
CA ILE A 3 62.54 18.14 3.69
C ILE A 3 63.50 18.19 2.49
N GLU A 4 63.55 19.30 1.74
CA GLU A 4 64.39 19.39 0.53
C GLU A 4 65.88 19.59 0.84
N ARG A 5 66.20 20.13 2.02
CA ARG A 5 67.57 20.40 2.49
C ARG A 5 67.63 20.27 4.03
N PRO A 6 67.66 19.04 4.58
CA PRO A 6 67.69 18.84 6.02
C PRO A 6 69.01 19.37 6.61
N ARG A 7 68.94 20.19 7.67
CA ARG A 7 70.12 20.77 8.34
C ARG A 7 70.41 20.12 9.68
N THR A 8 69.41 19.47 10.26
CA THR A 8 69.53 18.74 11.53
C THR A 8 69.17 17.26 11.35
N TYR A 9 69.67 16.41 12.25
CA TYR A 9 69.38 14.98 12.22
C TYR A 9 67.87 14.68 12.31
N GLY A 10 67.12 15.46 13.11
CA GLY A 10 65.66 15.34 13.21
C GLY A 10 64.93 15.69 11.91
N GLU A 11 65.39 16.73 11.20
CA GLU A 11 64.85 17.09 9.87
C GLU A 11 65.19 16.02 8.82
N HIS A 12 66.40 15.44 8.88
CA HIS A 12 66.80 14.36 7.98
C HIS A 12 66.00 13.08 8.22
N TYR A 13 65.76 12.72 9.49
CA TYR A 13 64.94 11.57 9.85
C TYR A 13 63.47 11.76 9.42
N TRP A 14 62.93 12.97 9.59
CA TRP A 14 61.59 13.31 9.12
C TRP A 14 61.48 13.33 7.60
N ALA A 15 62.47 13.89 6.90
CA ALA A 15 62.54 13.87 5.44
C ALA A 15 62.55 12.44 4.90
N LEU A 16 63.36 11.55 5.50
CA LEU A 16 63.40 10.13 5.15
C LEU A 16 62.08 9.41 5.43
N GLN A 17 61.35 9.76 6.50
CA GLN A 17 60.03 9.19 6.76
C GLN A 17 59.00 9.63 5.72
N VAL A 18 59.04 10.89 5.28
CA VAL A 18 58.16 11.39 4.22
C VAL A 18 58.51 10.78 2.87
N GLU A 19 59.80 10.62 2.56
CA GLU A 19 60.26 9.91 1.35
C GLU A 19 59.86 8.43 1.38
N ALA A 20 60.00 7.76 2.53
CA ALA A 20 59.57 6.36 2.68
C ALA A 20 58.05 6.19 2.53
N ALA A 21 57.25 7.15 3.02
CA ALA A 21 55.81 7.15 2.81
C ALA A 21 55.44 7.38 1.34
N ALA A 22 56.11 8.32 0.66
CA ALA A 22 55.90 8.58 -0.77
C ALA A 22 56.28 7.36 -1.64
N GLU A 23 57.38 6.68 -1.30
CA GLU A 23 57.82 5.45 -1.98
C GLU A 23 56.84 4.30 -1.74
N PHE A 24 56.29 4.17 -0.52
CA PHE A 24 55.29 3.16 -0.22
C PHE A 24 53.97 3.39 -0.98
N ASP A 25 53.53 4.64 -1.08
CA ASP A 25 52.35 5.02 -1.88
C ASP A 25 52.58 4.76 -3.37
N GLU A 26 53.76 5.07 -3.90
CA GLU A 26 54.12 4.81 -5.30
C GLU A 26 54.15 3.28 -5.60
N GLN A 27 54.60 2.46 -4.64
CA GLN A 27 54.58 1.01 -4.78
C GLN A 27 53.16 0.44 -4.75
N LEU A 28 52.29 0.95 -3.87
CA LEU A 28 50.86 0.61 -3.84
C LEU A 28 50.18 0.96 -5.15
N GLU A 29 50.42 2.17 -5.65
CA GLU A 29 49.85 2.66 -6.90
C GLU A 29 50.31 1.80 -8.08
N ARG A 30 51.62 1.48 -8.18
CA ARG A 30 52.14 0.57 -9.22
C ARG A 30 51.57 -0.85 -9.12
N ALA A 31 51.28 -1.34 -7.91
CA ALA A 31 50.73 -2.67 -7.71
C ALA A 31 49.26 -2.77 -8.16
N TYR A 32 48.47 -1.72 -7.92
CA TYR A 32 47.02 -1.72 -8.21
C TYR A 32 46.64 -1.08 -9.55
N ALA A 33 47.44 -0.16 -10.09
CA ALA A 33 47.20 0.52 -11.36
C ALA A 33 46.91 -0.42 -12.54
N PRO A 34 47.59 -1.58 -12.71
CA PRO A 34 47.28 -2.51 -13.80
C PRO A 34 45.88 -3.14 -13.69
N TYR A 35 45.34 -3.31 -12.47
CA TYR A 35 44.00 -3.84 -12.24
C TYR A 35 42.93 -2.78 -12.52
N PHE A 36 43.14 -1.56 -12.04
CA PHE A 36 42.25 -0.43 -12.34
C PHE A 36 42.22 -0.09 -13.83
N SER A 37 43.38 -0.07 -14.49
CA SER A 37 43.48 0.20 -15.93
C SER A 37 42.70 -0.83 -16.76
N ARG A 38 42.73 -2.12 -16.40
CA ARG A 38 41.95 -3.15 -17.09
C ARG A 38 40.45 -3.02 -16.86
N ILE A 39 40.03 -2.81 -15.61
CA ILE A 39 38.62 -2.65 -15.25
C ILE A 39 38.03 -1.40 -15.90
N LEU A 40 38.76 -0.28 -15.89
CA LEU A 40 38.32 0.97 -16.49
C LEU A 40 38.34 0.89 -18.02
N ALA A 41 39.30 0.20 -18.65
CA ALA A 41 39.35 0.02 -20.10
C ALA A 41 38.21 -0.85 -20.66
N GLU A 42 37.62 -1.71 -19.84
CA GLU A 42 36.51 -2.58 -20.21
C GLU A 42 35.13 -1.90 -20.08
N ILE A 43 35.07 -0.69 -19.51
CA ILE A 43 33.82 0.09 -19.41
C ILE A 43 33.36 0.46 -20.84
N PRO A 44 32.22 -0.07 -21.31
CA PRO A 44 31.66 0.32 -22.60
C PRO A 44 31.30 1.81 -22.56
N GLU A 45 31.47 2.51 -23.68
CA GLU A 45 30.92 3.86 -23.87
C GLU A 45 31.55 5.01 -23.04
N ILE A 46 32.82 4.92 -22.62
CA ILE A 46 33.57 6.07 -22.05
C ILE A 46 33.49 7.33 -22.94
N ARG A 47 33.32 7.15 -24.26
CA ARG A 47 33.13 8.24 -25.23
C ARG A 47 31.83 9.04 -25.03
N ASN A 48 30.82 8.47 -24.38
CA ASN A 48 29.53 9.13 -24.12
C ASN A 48 29.54 9.98 -22.85
N LEU A 49 30.61 9.91 -22.04
CA LEU A 49 30.74 10.72 -20.84
C LEU A 49 31.06 12.20 -21.18
N PRO A 50 30.57 13.17 -20.39
CA PRO A 50 30.98 14.56 -20.47
C PRO A 50 32.51 14.72 -20.42
N ALA A 51 33.05 15.72 -21.12
CA ALA A 51 34.50 15.86 -21.28
C ALA A 51 35.30 15.92 -19.97
N GLY A 52 34.73 16.51 -18.90
CA GLY A 52 35.35 16.55 -17.57
C GLY A 52 35.51 15.16 -16.93
N LEU A 53 34.47 14.32 -17.00
CA LEU A 53 34.50 12.95 -16.50
C LEU A 53 35.46 12.05 -17.30
N ARG A 54 35.54 12.24 -18.62
CA ARG A 54 36.52 11.52 -19.46
C ARG A 54 37.96 11.87 -19.09
N ASN A 55 38.23 13.14 -18.79
CA ASN A 55 39.57 13.58 -18.40
C ASN A 55 39.93 13.07 -17.00
N PHE A 56 38.96 13.00 -16.09
CA PHE A 56 39.13 12.42 -14.76
C PHE A 56 39.41 10.91 -14.81
N VAL A 57 38.61 10.13 -15.56
CA VAL A 57 38.82 8.69 -15.74
C VAL A 57 40.20 8.41 -16.37
N LYS A 58 40.63 9.19 -17.35
CA LYS A 58 41.98 9.09 -17.93
C LYS A 58 43.09 9.45 -16.94
N ALA A 59 42.87 10.43 -16.07
CA ALA A 59 43.82 10.78 -15.02
C ALA A 59 43.95 9.69 -13.94
N LEU A 60 42.90 8.88 -13.74
CA LEU A 60 42.94 7.70 -12.87
C LEU A 60 43.56 6.48 -13.56
N GLU A 61 43.40 6.35 -14.88
CA GLU A 61 44.05 5.31 -15.69
C GLU A 61 45.57 5.49 -15.75
N THR A 62 46.03 6.75 -15.80
CA THR A 62 47.45 7.12 -15.74
C THR A 62 47.66 8.26 -14.73
N PRO A 63 47.87 7.96 -13.44
CA PRO A 63 48.08 9.00 -12.44
C PRO A 63 49.43 9.67 -12.68
N ALA A 64 49.45 11.01 -12.63
CA ALA A 64 50.60 11.80 -13.08
C ALA A 64 51.60 12.18 -11.96
N SER A 65 51.33 11.89 -10.68
CA SER A 65 52.26 12.23 -9.59
C SER A 65 51.98 11.52 -8.27
N ALA A 66 53.04 11.15 -7.55
CA ALA A 66 53.00 10.68 -6.16
C ALA A 66 52.34 11.74 -5.26
N GLY A 67 51.26 11.35 -4.56
CA GLY A 67 50.42 12.23 -3.73
C GLY A 67 49.01 12.45 -4.27
N MET A 68 48.75 12.18 -5.56
CA MET A 68 47.38 12.09 -6.06
C MET A 68 46.69 10.82 -5.53
N GLY A 69 47.46 9.74 -5.29
CA GLY A 69 47.00 8.53 -4.61
C GLY A 69 46.42 8.81 -3.22
N GLY A 70 47.05 9.63 -2.38
CA GLY A 70 46.54 9.95 -1.04
C GLY A 70 45.25 10.80 -1.02
N PHE A 71 45.12 11.76 -1.93
CA PHE A 71 43.89 12.56 -2.09
C PHE A 71 42.77 11.76 -2.78
N ALA A 72 43.12 10.94 -3.78
CA ALA A 72 42.22 10.00 -4.41
C ALA A 72 41.78 8.89 -3.44
N LEU A 73 42.59 8.49 -2.46
CA LEU A 73 42.23 7.49 -1.45
C LEU A 73 41.24 8.02 -0.40
N GLY A 74 41.28 9.32 -0.06
CA GLY A 74 40.46 9.88 1.03
C GLY A 74 39.10 10.45 0.63
N VAL A 75 39.02 11.15 -0.51
CA VAL A 75 37.77 11.75 -1.04
C VAL A 75 37.45 11.20 -2.43
N GLY A 76 38.49 10.81 -3.18
CA GLY A 76 38.31 10.15 -4.47
C GLY A 76 37.74 8.75 -4.35
N VAL A 77 37.98 7.97 -3.29
CA VAL A 77 37.48 6.58 -3.21
C VAL A 77 35.97 6.55 -3.14
N GLU A 78 35.31 7.39 -2.35
CA GLU A 78 33.84 7.46 -2.33
C GLU A 78 33.27 8.00 -3.64
N LEU A 79 33.87 9.04 -4.23
CA LEU A 79 33.37 9.64 -5.47
C LEU A 79 33.65 8.74 -6.69
N ILE A 80 34.77 8.00 -6.69
CA ILE A 80 35.12 6.98 -7.67
C ILE A 80 34.24 5.75 -7.46
N ASP A 81 34.01 5.31 -6.23
CA ASP A 81 33.08 4.21 -5.92
C ASP A 81 31.67 4.56 -6.36
N GLU A 82 31.18 5.77 -6.10
CA GLU A 82 29.84 6.21 -6.52
C GLU A 82 29.73 6.41 -8.04
N VAL A 83 30.78 6.94 -8.69
CA VAL A 83 30.84 7.03 -10.17
C VAL A 83 30.94 5.65 -10.81
N ILE A 84 31.73 4.73 -10.25
CA ILE A 84 31.84 3.34 -10.70
C ILE A 84 30.50 2.63 -10.47
N HIS A 85 29.89 2.76 -9.30
CA HIS A 85 28.59 2.18 -8.98
C HIS A 85 27.53 2.68 -9.95
N THR A 86 27.46 3.99 -10.20
CA THR A 86 26.51 4.61 -11.14
C THR A 86 26.79 4.19 -12.59
N ALA A 87 28.05 4.15 -13.01
CA ALA A 87 28.43 3.76 -14.37
C ALA A 87 28.18 2.26 -14.62
N LEU A 88 28.35 1.43 -13.59
CA LEU A 88 28.14 -0.01 -13.66
C LEU A 88 26.70 -0.42 -13.36
N GLU A 89 25.86 0.45 -12.82
CA GLU A 89 24.48 0.13 -12.44
C GLU A 89 23.69 -0.44 -13.62
N ALA A 90 23.68 0.27 -14.77
CA ALA A 90 22.95 -0.16 -15.96
C ALA A 90 23.53 -1.45 -16.59
N PRO A 91 24.86 -1.60 -16.81
CA PRO A 91 25.46 -2.88 -17.23
C PRO A 91 25.17 -4.04 -16.27
N MET A 92 25.26 -3.82 -14.95
CA MET A 92 24.94 -4.83 -13.95
C MET A 92 23.46 -5.21 -13.99
N MET A 93 22.54 -4.26 -14.18
CA MET A 93 21.12 -4.57 -14.36
C MET A 93 20.88 -5.44 -15.60
N VAL A 94 21.57 -5.17 -16.72
CA VAL A 94 21.47 -5.99 -17.93
C VAL A 94 22.02 -7.39 -17.70
N MET A 95 23.17 -7.51 -17.02
CA MET A 95 23.77 -8.80 -16.64
C MET A 95 22.87 -9.59 -15.70
N GLN A 96 22.36 -8.96 -14.64
CA GLN A 96 21.39 -9.57 -13.73
C GLN A 96 20.14 -10.04 -14.48
N ARG A 97 19.65 -9.26 -15.44
CA ARG A 97 18.49 -9.63 -16.26
C ARG A 97 18.78 -10.84 -17.14
N ASP A 98 19.95 -10.90 -17.76
CA ASP A 98 20.32 -12.02 -18.63
C ASP A 98 20.56 -13.32 -17.83
N LEU A 99 21.24 -13.22 -16.68
CA LEU A 99 21.38 -14.31 -15.72
C LEU A 99 20.01 -14.82 -15.25
N ARG A 100 19.11 -13.92 -14.83
CA ARG A 100 17.74 -14.28 -14.42
C ARG A 100 16.91 -14.88 -15.57
N LYS A 101 17.12 -14.44 -16.80
CA LYS A 101 16.44 -14.98 -17.99
C LYS A 101 16.93 -16.39 -18.33
N GLY A 102 18.22 -16.66 -18.18
CA GLY A 102 18.84 -17.97 -18.38
C GLY A 102 18.44 -18.95 -17.28
N ALA A 103 18.57 -18.55 -16.02
CA ALA A 103 18.30 -19.39 -14.87
C ALA A 103 16.78 -19.57 -14.60
N ARG A 104 15.96 -18.58 -14.98
CA ARG A 104 14.49 -18.55 -14.74
C ARG A 104 14.13 -18.83 -13.29
N GLU A 105 14.98 -18.41 -12.36
CA GLU A 105 14.88 -18.72 -10.94
C GLU A 105 13.73 -18.03 -10.20
N LYS A 106 12.98 -17.14 -10.87
CA LYS A 106 11.87 -16.45 -10.20
C LYS A 106 10.62 -17.31 -10.26
N TRP A 107 10.31 -17.95 -9.14
CA TRP A 107 9.07 -18.68 -8.92
C TRP A 107 7.93 -17.72 -8.59
N LEU A 108 6.70 -18.23 -8.63
CA LEU A 108 5.54 -17.51 -8.12
C LEU A 108 5.68 -17.37 -6.61
N ASN A 109 5.33 -16.20 -6.06
CA ASN A 109 5.28 -16.03 -4.61
C ASN A 109 4.11 -16.87 -4.03
N PRO A 110 4.18 -17.28 -2.74
CA PRO A 110 3.10 -17.98 -2.03
C PRO A 110 1.72 -17.38 -2.25
N ASP A 111 1.60 -16.06 -2.18
CA ASP A 111 0.32 -15.36 -2.31
C ASP A 111 -0.24 -15.48 -3.74
N GLN A 112 0.63 -15.45 -4.75
CA GLN A 112 0.23 -15.62 -6.15
C GLN A 112 -0.17 -17.07 -6.41
N ALA A 113 0.56 -18.03 -5.84
CA ALA A 113 0.24 -19.45 -5.92
C ALA A 113 -1.11 -19.75 -5.25
N ASN A 114 -1.36 -19.20 -4.06
CA ASN A 114 -2.65 -19.33 -3.36
C ASN A 114 -3.81 -18.80 -4.20
N ILE A 115 -3.70 -17.60 -4.78
CA ILE A 115 -4.74 -17.04 -5.64
C ILE A 115 -5.02 -17.95 -6.86
N LEU A 116 -3.97 -18.46 -7.50
CA LEU A 116 -4.12 -19.36 -8.65
C LEU A 116 -4.74 -20.70 -8.26
N PHE A 117 -4.36 -21.22 -7.10
CA PHE A 117 -4.90 -22.46 -6.54
C PHE A 117 -6.39 -22.31 -6.18
N GLN A 118 -6.78 -21.23 -5.48
CA GLN A 118 -8.18 -20.89 -5.19
C GLN A 118 -9.05 -20.85 -6.45
N ARG A 119 -8.49 -20.33 -7.56
CA ARG A 119 -9.16 -20.21 -8.86
C ARG A 119 -9.09 -21.47 -9.72
N LYS A 120 -8.58 -22.58 -9.17
CA LYS A 120 -8.37 -23.87 -9.86
C LYS A 120 -7.57 -23.72 -11.16
N LYS A 121 -6.56 -22.85 -11.17
CA LYS A 121 -5.70 -22.58 -12.34
C LYS A 121 -4.39 -23.36 -12.32
N ILE A 122 -4.01 -23.89 -11.15
CA ILE A 122 -2.84 -24.75 -10.96
C ILE A 122 -3.25 -26.03 -10.22
N PRO A 123 -2.56 -27.16 -10.44
CA PRO A 123 -2.77 -28.38 -9.68
C PRO A 123 -2.19 -28.26 -8.27
N HIS A 124 -2.66 -29.11 -7.34
CA HIS A 124 -2.22 -29.13 -5.94
C HIS A 124 -0.71 -29.36 -5.81
N ASP A 125 -0.16 -30.34 -6.54
CA ASP A 125 1.27 -30.68 -6.49
C ASP A 125 2.17 -29.48 -6.86
N PHE A 126 1.71 -28.62 -7.77
CA PHE A 126 2.43 -27.42 -8.16
C PHE A 126 2.33 -26.31 -7.10
N TRP A 127 1.20 -26.20 -6.42
CA TRP A 127 1.00 -25.29 -5.30
C TRP A 127 1.87 -25.67 -4.10
N GLU A 128 1.88 -26.96 -3.75
CA GLU A 128 2.69 -27.51 -2.65
C GLU A 128 4.18 -27.33 -2.90
N LEU A 129 4.64 -27.59 -4.14
CA LEU A 129 6.03 -27.35 -4.53
C LEU A 129 6.47 -25.90 -4.31
N ILE A 130 5.63 -24.91 -4.67
CA ILE A 130 5.96 -23.49 -4.49
C ILE A 130 6.10 -23.15 -2.99
N LEU A 131 5.17 -23.62 -2.16
CA LEU A 131 5.22 -23.35 -0.72
C LEU A 131 6.37 -24.07 -0.02
N ALA A 132 6.69 -25.29 -0.46
CA ALA A 132 7.86 -26.03 0.02
C ALA A 132 9.17 -25.34 -0.39
N CYS A 133 9.26 -24.78 -1.60
CA CYS A 133 10.43 -24.00 -2.04
C CYS A 133 10.66 -22.74 -1.19
N GLU A 134 9.58 -22.15 -0.65
CA GLU A 134 9.63 -20.99 0.25
C GLU A 134 9.90 -21.40 1.72
N GLY A 135 9.93 -22.70 2.01
CA GLY A 135 10.27 -23.25 3.31
C GLY A 135 9.10 -23.34 4.29
N TYR A 136 7.84 -23.25 3.81
CA TYR A 136 6.67 -23.51 4.66
C TYR A 136 6.57 -25.00 4.97
N GLU A 137 6.31 -25.32 6.25
CA GLU A 137 5.83 -26.65 6.65
C GLU A 137 4.41 -26.88 6.12
N ASP A 138 4.04 -28.11 5.76
CA ASP A 138 2.74 -28.46 5.15
C ASP A 138 1.54 -27.88 5.91
N VAL A 139 1.59 -27.90 7.24
CA VAL A 139 0.53 -27.34 8.09
C VAL A 139 0.48 -25.81 7.99
N LEU A 140 1.62 -25.14 7.93
CA LEU A 140 1.72 -23.69 7.79
C LEU A 140 1.33 -23.23 6.39
N SER A 141 1.62 -24.01 5.37
CA SER A 141 1.15 -23.83 3.99
C SER A 141 -0.39 -23.76 3.93
N ASP A 142 -1.04 -24.68 4.63
CA ASP A 142 -2.49 -24.76 4.74
C ASP A 142 -3.09 -23.54 5.47
N PHE A 143 -2.48 -23.12 6.58
CA PHE A 143 -2.93 -21.94 7.32
C PHE A 143 -2.68 -20.64 6.53
N HIS A 144 -1.55 -20.55 5.84
CA HIS A 144 -1.24 -19.42 4.96
C HIS A 144 -2.29 -19.30 3.86
N TYR A 145 -2.64 -20.40 3.20
CA TYR A 145 -3.73 -20.45 2.23
C TYR A 145 -5.08 -20.04 2.84
N LYS A 146 -5.46 -20.60 3.99
CA LYS A 146 -6.73 -20.28 4.67
C LYS A 146 -6.83 -18.82 5.08
N SER A 147 -5.73 -18.20 5.47
CA SER A 147 -5.68 -16.78 5.84
C SER A 147 -6.00 -15.83 4.68
N GLN A 148 -5.79 -16.29 3.44
CA GLN A 148 -6.03 -15.52 2.22
C GLN A 148 -7.39 -15.79 1.58
N LEU A 149 -8.18 -16.72 2.14
CA LEU A 149 -9.54 -16.92 1.68
C LEU A 149 -10.40 -15.71 2.07
N PRO A 150 -11.29 -15.23 1.18
CA PRO A 150 -12.26 -14.21 1.55
C PRO A 150 -13.10 -14.71 2.73
N TYR A 151 -13.01 -14.01 3.86
CA TYR A 151 -13.83 -14.28 5.03
C TYR A 151 -15.03 -13.34 5.07
N PRO A 152 -16.23 -13.80 5.48
CA PRO A 152 -17.40 -12.94 5.63
C PRO A 152 -17.12 -11.75 6.55
N SER A 153 -17.72 -10.60 6.25
CA SER A 153 -17.60 -9.43 7.11
C SER A 153 -18.38 -9.61 8.42
N ILE A 154 -18.01 -8.89 9.48
CA ILE A 154 -18.73 -8.96 10.77
C ILE A 154 -20.25 -8.68 10.61
N PRO A 155 -20.70 -7.67 9.83
CA PRO A 155 -22.13 -7.48 9.57
C PRO A 155 -22.82 -8.68 8.92
N ASP A 156 -22.16 -9.38 8.00
CA ASP A 156 -22.71 -10.58 7.36
C ASP A 156 -22.82 -11.74 8.34
N LEU A 157 -21.83 -11.89 9.23
CA LEU A 157 -21.86 -12.88 10.32
C LEU A 157 -22.98 -12.60 11.32
N ILE A 158 -23.23 -11.33 11.63
CA ILE A 158 -24.36 -10.91 12.48
C ILE A 158 -25.68 -11.23 11.81
N LEU A 159 -25.82 -10.92 10.51
CA LEU A 159 -27.01 -11.26 9.75
C LEU A 159 -27.25 -12.76 9.70
N TYR A 160 -26.20 -13.54 9.39
CA TYR A 160 -26.23 -15.01 9.42
C TYR A 160 -26.69 -15.52 10.79
N SER A 161 -26.09 -15.01 11.85
CA SER A 161 -26.39 -15.41 13.23
C SER A 161 -27.84 -15.07 13.64
N ARG A 162 -28.44 -14.00 13.10
CA ARG A 162 -29.87 -13.69 13.30
C ARG A 162 -30.81 -14.70 12.62
N TYR A 163 -30.42 -15.25 11.46
CA TYR A 163 -31.24 -16.22 10.73
C TYR A 163 -31.06 -17.66 11.19
N HIS A 164 -29.87 -18.00 11.69
CA HIS A 164 -29.50 -19.36 12.05
C HIS A 164 -29.41 -19.61 13.57
N GLY A 165 -29.40 -18.54 14.38
CA GLY A 165 -29.37 -18.57 15.84
C GLY A 165 -30.61 -17.95 16.48
N ASP A 166 -30.41 -17.32 17.64
CA ASP A 166 -31.44 -16.51 18.30
C ASP A 166 -31.42 -15.07 17.73
N PRO A 167 -32.52 -14.59 17.09
CA PRO A 167 -32.58 -13.23 16.57
C PRO A 167 -32.41 -12.15 17.64
N ALA A 168 -32.76 -12.43 18.91
CA ALA A 168 -32.64 -11.51 20.02
C ALA A 168 -31.26 -11.54 20.70
N ASN A 169 -30.50 -12.63 20.51
CA ASN A 169 -29.17 -12.81 21.07
C ASN A 169 -28.21 -13.41 20.05
N VAL A 170 -27.58 -12.53 19.27
CA VAL A 170 -26.72 -12.89 18.14
C VAL A 170 -25.35 -13.42 18.60
N TRP A 171 -24.93 -13.07 19.82
CA TRP A 171 -23.62 -13.42 20.38
C TRP A 171 -23.35 -14.92 20.36
N GLY A 172 -24.34 -15.71 20.76
CA GLY A 172 -24.20 -17.15 20.96
C GLY A 172 -23.76 -17.91 19.71
N THR A 173 -24.27 -17.50 18.54
CA THR A 173 -23.92 -18.11 17.25
C THR A 173 -22.70 -17.44 16.61
N MET A 174 -22.51 -16.14 16.81
CA MET A 174 -21.38 -15.42 16.20
C MET A 174 -20.03 -15.86 16.77
N GLN A 175 -19.94 -16.11 18.08
CA GLN A 175 -18.69 -16.51 18.75
C GLN A 175 -18.10 -17.82 18.23
N ASP A 176 -18.92 -18.70 17.65
CA ASP A 176 -18.47 -19.98 17.08
C ASP A 176 -17.68 -19.78 15.78
N PHE A 177 -17.90 -18.66 15.08
CA PHE A 177 -17.28 -18.35 13.79
C PHE A 177 -16.24 -17.24 13.88
N PHE A 178 -16.34 -16.32 14.84
CA PHE A 178 -15.43 -15.18 14.89
C PHE A 178 -15.12 -14.77 16.33
N ASN A 179 -13.82 -14.58 16.60
CA ASN A 179 -13.34 -14.10 17.87
C ASN A 179 -13.46 -12.57 17.92
N VAL A 180 -14.50 -12.06 18.57
CA VAL A 180 -14.75 -10.62 18.77
C VAL A 180 -14.71 -10.29 20.26
N ASP A 181 -14.17 -9.11 20.59
CA ASP A 181 -14.21 -8.62 21.96
C ASP A 181 -15.67 -8.32 22.39
N PRO A 182 -16.11 -8.73 23.61
CA PRO A 182 -17.47 -8.49 24.07
C PRO A 182 -17.86 -7.00 24.15
N VAL A 183 -16.90 -6.08 24.30
CA VAL A 183 -17.13 -4.63 24.30
C VAL A 183 -17.40 -4.15 22.89
N ASP A 184 -16.56 -4.54 21.92
CA ASP A 184 -16.70 -4.14 20.51
C ASP A 184 -17.94 -4.76 19.86
N PHE A 185 -18.32 -5.96 20.29
CA PHE A 185 -19.53 -6.61 19.79
C PHE A 185 -20.79 -5.78 20.00
N LYS A 186 -20.90 -5.01 21.08
CA LYS A 186 -22.08 -4.15 21.33
C LYS A 186 -22.25 -3.12 20.21
N LEU A 187 -21.14 -2.59 19.70
CA LEU A 187 -21.16 -1.66 18.57
C LEU A 187 -21.62 -2.38 17.30
N TRP A 188 -21.07 -3.57 17.04
CA TRP A 188 -21.43 -4.36 15.86
C TRP A 188 -22.87 -4.84 15.86
N GLU A 189 -23.38 -5.29 17.01
CA GLU A 189 -24.77 -5.70 17.19
C GLU A 189 -25.72 -4.54 16.86
N TRP A 190 -25.42 -3.35 17.40
CA TRP A 190 -26.18 -2.15 17.07
C TRP A 190 -26.07 -1.80 15.58
N LEU A 191 -24.87 -1.92 14.99
CA LEU A 191 -24.62 -1.66 13.58
C LEU A 191 -25.38 -2.62 12.65
N GLY A 192 -25.61 -3.86 13.06
CA GLY A 192 -26.35 -4.88 12.33
C GLY A 192 -27.88 -4.79 12.44
N LEU A 193 -28.43 -3.89 13.27
CA LEU A 193 -29.87 -3.67 13.35
C LEU A 193 -30.39 -2.86 12.16
N GLN A 194 -31.54 -3.27 11.63
CA GLN A 194 -32.32 -2.45 10.72
C GLN A 194 -32.94 -1.27 11.47
N ARG A 195 -32.88 -0.07 10.90
CA ARG A 195 -33.51 1.13 11.46
C ARG A 195 -34.66 1.58 10.57
N LEU A 196 -35.61 2.29 11.17
CA LEU A 196 -36.68 2.93 10.41
C LEU A 196 -36.05 3.90 9.41
N THR A 197 -36.47 3.81 8.15
CA THR A 197 -36.11 4.80 7.14
C THR A 197 -36.96 6.06 7.33
N SER A 198 -36.57 7.17 6.69
CA SER A 198 -37.40 8.39 6.68
C SER A 198 -38.82 8.09 6.21
N MET A 199 -38.98 7.22 5.20
CA MET A 199 -40.28 6.82 4.65
C MET A 199 -41.12 6.03 5.66
N ASP A 200 -40.50 5.12 6.41
CA ASP A 200 -41.20 4.37 7.46
C ASP A 200 -41.66 5.33 8.57
N ALA A 201 -40.80 6.26 8.98
CA ALA A 201 -41.14 7.29 9.97
C ALA A 201 -42.32 8.17 9.51
N HIS A 202 -42.32 8.64 8.24
CA HIS A 202 -43.46 9.37 7.67
C HIS A 202 -44.74 8.54 7.68
N THR A 203 -44.65 7.27 7.30
CA THR A 203 -45.82 6.39 7.21
C THR A 203 -46.40 6.09 8.59
N LEU A 204 -45.55 5.87 9.59
CA LEU A 204 -45.98 5.65 10.97
C LEU A 204 -46.61 6.91 11.58
N LEU A 205 -46.06 8.10 11.30
CA LEU A 205 -46.67 9.37 11.69
C LEU A 205 -48.07 9.54 11.07
N ARG A 206 -48.22 9.29 9.76
CA ARG A 206 -49.51 9.39 9.05
C ARG A 206 -50.55 8.40 9.56
N ARG A 207 -50.11 7.22 9.99
CA ARG A 207 -50.97 6.20 10.61
C ARG A 207 -51.34 6.52 12.07
N GLY A 208 -50.84 7.62 12.62
CA GLY A 208 -51.06 8.00 14.02
C GLY A 208 -50.35 7.09 15.02
N LEU A 209 -49.37 6.29 14.58
CA LEU A 209 -48.59 5.37 15.42
C LEU A 209 -47.36 6.02 16.04
N LEU A 210 -46.91 7.15 15.49
CA LEU A 210 -45.89 8.03 16.08
C LEU A 210 -46.50 9.38 16.41
N SER A 211 -46.15 9.94 17.56
CA SER A 211 -46.41 11.35 17.84
C SER A 211 -45.47 12.25 17.03
N GLU A 212 -45.79 13.53 16.87
CA GLU A 212 -44.89 14.48 16.19
C GLU A 212 -43.53 14.61 16.89
N GLY A 213 -43.50 14.51 18.23
CA GLY A 213 -42.27 14.52 19.02
C GLY A 213 -41.40 13.29 18.76
N ASP A 214 -42.01 12.10 18.72
CA ASP A 214 -41.30 10.85 18.43
C ASP A 214 -40.78 10.83 17.00
N TYR A 215 -41.57 11.32 16.06
CA TYR A 215 -41.17 11.46 14.67
C TYR A 215 -39.93 12.36 14.49
N ARG A 216 -39.90 13.54 15.13
CA ARG A 216 -38.72 14.43 15.10
C ARG A 216 -37.49 13.75 15.70
N THR A 217 -37.66 13.01 16.79
CA THR A 217 -36.57 12.21 17.39
C THR A 217 -36.04 11.18 16.41
N LYS A 218 -36.92 10.42 15.74
CA LYS A 218 -36.52 9.44 14.71
C LYS A 218 -35.84 10.07 13.51
N LEU A 219 -36.29 11.23 13.04
CA LEU A 219 -35.58 11.96 11.99
C LEU A 219 -34.17 12.38 12.41
N SER A 220 -33.99 12.83 13.65
CA SER A 220 -32.66 13.11 14.19
C SER A 220 -31.78 11.87 14.30
N GLU A 221 -32.31 10.73 14.76
CA GLU A 221 -31.58 9.45 14.82
C GLU A 221 -31.14 8.98 13.42
N ILE A 222 -31.95 9.20 12.38
CA ILE A 222 -31.62 8.90 10.98
C ILE A 222 -30.53 9.83 10.43
N GLY A 223 -30.39 11.04 10.99
CA GLY A 223 -29.36 12.01 10.62
C GLY A 223 -29.87 13.33 10.04
N TRP A 224 -31.18 13.60 10.05
CA TRP A 224 -31.72 14.88 9.60
C TRP A 224 -31.48 15.98 10.64
N SER A 225 -31.01 17.14 10.16
CA SER A 225 -30.92 18.37 10.96
C SER A 225 -32.28 18.76 11.54
N ARG A 226 -32.28 19.27 12.77
CA ARG A 226 -33.51 19.72 13.47
C ARG A 226 -34.25 20.82 12.72
N GLU A 227 -33.54 21.67 11.99
CA GLU A 227 -34.11 22.82 11.29
C GLU A 227 -34.99 22.42 10.10
N ILE A 228 -34.76 21.24 9.54
CA ILE A 228 -35.43 20.78 8.31
C ILE A 228 -36.48 19.70 8.60
N HIS A 229 -36.74 19.36 9.87
CA HIS A 229 -37.71 18.32 10.23
C HIS A 229 -39.10 18.60 9.69
N ASP A 230 -39.55 19.87 9.78
CA ASP A 230 -40.86 20.27 9.29
C ASP A 230 -40.91 20.25 7.75
N SER A 231 -39.85 20.73 7.08
CA SER A 231 -39.75 20.64 5.61
C SER A 231 -39.73 19.19 5.11
N VAL A 232 -39.01 18.30 5.80
CA VAL A 232 -38.95 16.86 5.47
C VAL A 232 -40.29 16.18 5.71
N LYS A 233 -41.00 16.57 6.78
CA LYS A 233 -42.39 16.15 7.02
C LYS A 233 -43.28 16.49 5.83
N GLU A 234 -43.20 17.73 5.31
CA GLU A 234 -43.97 18.19 4.15
C GLU A 234 -43.63 17.40 2.87
N ILE A 235 -42.36 17.03 2.64
CA ILE A 235 -41.96 16.19 1.49
C ILE A 235 -42.61 14.81 1.54
N GLY A 236 -42.85 14.27 2.73
CA GLY A 236 -43.58 13.01 2.93
C GLY A 236 -45.05 13.06 2.49
N TRP A 237 -45.62 14.26 2.29
CA TRP A 237 -46.95 14.48 1.71
C TRP A 237 -46.89 14.48 0.18
N THR A 238 -46.40 13.39 -0.41
CA THR A 238 -46.72 13.14 -1.82
C THR A 238 -48.20 12.80 -1.92
N MET A 239 -48.95 13.61 -2.66
CA MET A 239 -50.38 13.37 -2.89
C MET A 239 -50.58 11.95 -3.42
N PRO A 240 -51.44 11.13 -2.80
CA PRO A 240 -51.77 9.82 -3.33
C PRO A 240 -52.45 10.04 -4.69
N ASN A 241 -51.88 9.45 -5.74
CA ASN A 241 -52.42 9.32 -7.09
C ASN A 241 -53.39 10.45 -7.51
N ALA A 242 -52.96 11.38 -8.37
CA ALA A 242 -53.80 12.48 -8.88
C ALA A 242 -55.21 12.04 -9.36
N MET A 243 -55.37 10.77 -9.77
CA MET A 243 -56.65 10.17 -10.13
C MET A 243 -57.68 10.10 -8.97
N LEU A 244 -57.26 9.83 -7.73
CA LEU A 244 -58.15 9.80 -6.55
C LEU A 244 -58.54 11.22 -6.11
N VAL A 245 -57.64 12.19 -6.27
CA VAL A 245 -57.91 13.61 -5.98
C VAL A 245 -58.94 14.19 -6.96
N VAL A 246 -58.89 13.77 -8.23
CA VAL A 246 -59.87 14.16 -9.27
C VAL A 246 -61.22 13.45 -9.09
N GLN A 247 -61.25 12.18 -8.66
CA GLN A 247 -62.51 11.46 -8.41
C GLN A 247 -63.20 11.86 -7.10
N GLY A 248 -62.44 12.40 -6.13
CA GLY A 248 -62.97 12.83 -4.84
C GLY A 248 -63.40 14.30 -4.76
N ASP A 249 -63.35 15.05 -5.87
CA ASP A 249 -63.68 16.49 -5.98
C ASP A 249 -63.00 17.42 -4.96
N LEU A 250 -61.95 16.96 -4.27
CA LEU A 250 -61.36 17.65 -3.12
C LEU A 250 -60.54 18.90 -3.48
N MET A 251 -60.26 19.14 -4.77
CA MET A 251 -59.52 20.30 -5.28
C MET A 251 -60.26 21.09 -6.35
N GLN A 252 -61.45 20.65 -6.77
CA GLN A 252 -62.28 21.46 -7.64
C GLN A 252 -63.17 22.31 -6.74
N GLU A 253 -63.00 23.63 -6.73
CA GLU A 253 -63.88 24.59 -6.06
C GLU A 253 -65.29 24.63 -6.70
N LEU A 254 -65.87 23.47 -7.00
CA LEU A 254 -67.22 23.37 -7.51
C LEU A 254 -68.20 23.67 -6.37
N PRO A 255 -69.19 24.55 -6.62
CA PRO A 255 -70.18 24.89 -5.62
C PRO A 255 -70.90 23.62 -5.21
N ASN A 256 -71.08 23.46 -3.90
CA ASN A 256 -71.73 22.33 -3.26
C ASN A 256 -73.20 22.28 -3.71
N ASP A 257 -73.45 21.68 -4.87
CA ASP A 257 -74.79 21.59 -5.43
C ASP A 257 -75.51 20.49 -4.66
N LYS A 258 -76.31 20.93 -3.68
CA LYS A 258 -77.20 20.07 -2.91
C LYS A 258 -78.07 19.32 -3.90
N GLY A 259 -77.76 18.03 -4.08
CA GLY A 259 -78.54 17.10 -4.86
C GLY A 259 -80.02 17.22 -4.54
N ARG A 260 -80.76 17.83 -5.46
CA ARG A 260 -82.22 17.73 -5.53
C ARG A 260 -82.56 16.27 -5.77
N ILE A 261 -83.04 15.62 -4.73
CA ILE A 261 -83.86 14.42 -4.87
C ILE A 261 -85.21 14.91 -5.43
N GLN A 262 -85.51 14.58 -6.68
CA GLN A 262 -86.88 14.52 -7.16
C GLN A 262 -87.23 13.06 -7.42
N ALA A 263 -88.44 12.72 -6.98
CA ALA A 263 -89.04 11.40 -6.86
C ALA A 263 -89.24 10.67 -8.19
#